data_AF-A0A328BF78-F1
#
_entry.id   AF-A0A328BF78-F1
#
_cell.length_a   1.000
_cell.length_b   1.000
_cell.length_c   1.000
_cell.angle_alpha   90.00
_cell.angle_beta   90.00
_cell.angle_gamma   90.00
#
_symmetry.space_group_name_H-M   'P 1'
#
loop_
_entity.id
_entity.type
_entity.pdbx_description
1 polymer ?
#
loop_
_entity_poly.entity_id
_entity_poly.type
_entity_poly.pdbx_seq_one_letter_code
_entity_poly.pdbx_strand_id
1 'polypeptide(L)'
;MLALPLLLAACRPEDVEHLDNTKDLAREAENFQPKLIKPAQLLQGARWAADSLIHTADRGWRAQLNERLAAGGVAAAHPYCQPEKLPAVVKLARELEAQPTRALVTPARFITEDDSVQTTRPSQDQFLVQEPLVLLPTDATCLRCHGQVGPDVQPADAKLLAASYPGKTLTGYQPGQLIGRWTVPMTRKGVAEFYTQKTRKVMKRRRLW
;
A
#
# COMPACT_ATOMS: atom_id res chain seq x y z
N MET A 1 -52.97 -39.39 36.90
CA MET A 1 -51.96 -38.35 36.66
C MET A 1 -50.58 -38.99 36.82
N LEU A 2 -49.96 -39.43 35.72
CA LEU A 2 -48.57 -39.91 35.73
C LEU A 2 -47.67 -38.70 35.49
N ALA A 3 -46.85 -38.36 36.49
CA ALA A 3 -45.76 -37.41 36.33
C ALA A 3 -44.52 -38.16 35.81
N LEU A 4 -44.21 -37.97 34.53
CA LEU A 4 -43.00 -38.46 33.90
C LEU A 4 -41.85 -37.50 34.23
N PRO A 5 -40.79 -37.91 34.94
CA PRO A 5 -39.66 -37.03 35.20
C PRO A 5 -38.84 -36.92 33.92
N LEU A 6 -38.77 -35.71 33.36
CA LEU A 6 -37.77 -35.38 32.35
C LEU A 6 -36.39 -35.50 33.00
N LEU A 7 -35.70 -36.61 32.74
CA LEU A 7 -34.28 -36.76 33.00
C LEU A 7 -33.55 -35.80 32.08
N LEU A 8 -33.18 -34.64 32.62
CA LEU A 8 -32.20 -33.75 32.02
C LEU A 8 -30.88 -34.54 31.92
N ALA A 9 -30.55 -35.01 30.72
CA ALA A 9 -29.22 -35.50 30.39
C ALA A 9 -28.26 -34.31 30.43
N ALA A 10 -27.79 -33.96 31.63
CA ALA A 10 -26.67 -33.06 31.81
C ALA A 10 -25.39 -33.84 31.45
N CYS A 11 -24.54 -33.27 30.59
CA CYS A 11 -23.25 -33.86 30.24
C CYS A 11 -22.46 -34.16 31.52
N ARG A 12 -22.07 -35.42 31.73
CA ARG A 12 -21.28 -35.80 32.90
C ARG A 12 -19.82 -35.38 32.66
N PRO A 13 -19.09 -34.92 33.70
CA PRO A 13 -17.69 -34.54 33.56
C PRO A 13 -16.82 -35.66 32.98
N GLU A 14 -17.15 -36.93 33.27
CA GLU A 14 -16.47 -38.10 32.72
C GLU A 14 -16.66 -38.32 31.20
N ASP A 15 -17.67 -37.70 30.58
CA ASP A 15 -17.94 -37.79 29.13
C ASP A 15 -17.21 -36.68 28.33
N VAL A 16 -16.42 -35.83 28.99
CA VAL A 16 -15.70 -34.72 28.34
C VAL A 16 -14.33 -35.20 27.88
N GLU A 17 -14.20 -35.43 26.57
CA GLU A 17 -12.92 -35.72 25.94
C GLU A 17 -11.99 -34.49 26.08
N HIS A 18 -10.87 -34.66 26.77
CA HIS A 18 -9.89 -33.59 26.95
C HIS A 18 -9.12 -33.37 25.65
N LEU A 19 -9.25 -32.17 25.07
CA LEU A 19 -8.50 -31.80 23.88
C LEU A 19 -7.02 -31.61 24.21
N ASP A 20 -6.14 -32.37 23.55
CA ASP A 20 -4.68 -32.30 23.73
C ASP A 20 -4.06 -30.95 23.35
N ASN A 21 -4.78 -30.14 22.55
CA ASN A 21 -4.32 -28.86 22.02
C ASN A 21 -4.94 -27.63 22.71
N THR A 22 -5.46 -27.77 23.93
CA THR A 22 -6.10 -26.69 24.72
C THR A 22 -5.32 -25.38 24.76
N LYS A 23 -3.99 -25.41 24.88
CA LYS A 23 -3.14 -24.19 24.89
C LYS A 23 -3.11 -23.49 23.53
N ASP A 24 -3.08 -24.24 22.44
CA ASP A 24 -3.12 -23.67 21.09
C ASP A 24 -4.50 -23.10 20.76
N LEU A 25 -5.57 -23.76 21.23
CA LEU A 25 -6.94 -23.28 21.13
C LEU A 25 -7.14 -21.98 21.94
N ALA A 26 -6.61 -21.90 23.16
CA ALA A 26 -6.67 -20.68 23.97
C ALA A 26 -5.94 -19.51 23.28
N ARG A 27 -4.76 -19.77 22.70
CA ARG A 27 -4.00 -18.77 21.93
C ARG A 27 -4.76 -18.31 20.68
N GLU A 28 -5.42 -19.22 19.98
CA GLU A 28 -6.23 -18.86 18.82
C GLU A 28 -7.53 -18.15 19.22
N ALA A 29 -8.14 -18.51 20.35
CA ALA A 29 -9.30 -17.82 20.91
C ALA A 29 -9.01 -16.34 21.23
N GLU A 30 -7.80 -16.02 21.71
CA GLU A 30 -7.37 -14.62 21.86
C GLU A 30 -7.34 -13.85 20.52
N ASN A 31 -7.07 -14.53 19.40
CA ASN A 31 -7.11 -13.91 18.07
C ASN A 31 -8.55 -13.67 17.57
N PHE A 32 -9.53 -14.40 18.10
CA PHE A 32 -10.95 -14.27 17.76
C PHE A 32 -11.71 -13.28 18.64
N GLN A 33 -11.08 -12.72 19.69
CA GLN A 33 -11.71 -11.68 20.47
C GLN A 33 -11.96 -10.43 19.61
N PRO A 34 -13.20 -9.94 19.50
CA PRO A 34 -13.53 -8.80 18.66
C PRO A 34 -12.79 -7.57 19.17
N LYS A 35 -11.82 -7.08 18.40
CA LYS A 35 -11.11 -5.83 18.71
C LYS A 35 -12.00 -4.67 18.31
N LEU A 36 -12.39 -3.85 19.27
CA LEU A 36 -12.98 -2.55 18.97
C LEU A 36 -11.89 -1.65 18.38
N ILE A 37 -11.92 -1.43 17.07
CA ILE A 37 -10.99 -0.53 16.38
C ILE A 37 -11.58 0.89 16.44
N LYS A 38 -10.90 1.78 17.15
CA LYS A 38 -11.29 3.20 17.28
C LYS A 38 -11.14 3.93 15.93
N PRO A 39 -11.93 4.99 15.66
CA PRO A 39 -11.80 5.77 14.43
C PRO A 39 -10.37 6.28 14.13
N ALA A 40 -9.65 6.76 15.15
CA ALA A 40 -8.26 7.20 15.01
C ALA A 40 -7.31 6.05 14.62
N GLN A 41 -7.57 4.83 15.11
CA GLN A 41 -6.79 3.64 14.74
C GLN A 41 -7.07 3.23 13.29
N LEU A 42 -8.29 3.41 12.79
CA LEU A 42 -8.59 3.19 11.37
C LEU A 42 -7.91 4.22 10.47
N LEU A 43 -7.85 5.50 10.86
CA LEU A 43 -7.07 6.51 10.13
C LEU A 43 -5.59 6.14 10.08
N GLN A 44 -5.01 5.75 11.22
CA GLN A 44 -3.63 5.24 11.27
C GLN A 44 -3.45 3.97 10.40
N GLY A 45 -4.42 3.05 10.45
CA GLY A 45 -4.42 1.84 9.64
C GLY A 45 -4.46 2.16 8.14
N ALA A 46 -5.27 3.14 7.73
CA ALA A 46 -5.33 3.61 6.34
C ALA A 46 -3.97 4.18 5.92
N ARG A 47 -3.33 4.98 6.78
CA ARG A 47 -2.00 5.51 6.52
C ARG A 47 -0.98 4.39 6.32
N TRP A 48 -0.89 3.43 7.25
CA TRP A 48 0.03 2.30 7.11
C TRP A 48 -0.22 1.42 5.89
N ALA A 49 -1.50 1.26 5.51
CA ALA A 49 -1.90 0.51 4.32
C ALA A 49 -1.39 1.22 3.04
N ALA A 50 -1.60 2.53 2.94
CA ALA A 50 -1.08 3.34 1.85
C ALA A 50 0.45 3.33 1.79
N ASP A 51 1.13 3.54 2.92
CA ASP A 51 2.61 3.49 3.01
C ASP A 51 3.11 2.12 2.51
N SER A 52 2.49 1.02 2.95
CA SER A 52 2.87 -0.34 2.54
C SER A 52 2.67 -0.56 1.05
N LEU A 53 1.59 -0.03 0.47
CA LEU A 53 1.30 -0.10 -0.96
C LEU A 53 2.35 0.70 -1.75
N ILE A 54 2.59 1.95 -1.36
CA ILE A 54 3.51 2.87 -2.05
C ILE A 54 4.95 2.35 -1.97
N HIS A 55 5.40 1.87 -0.81
CA HIS A 55 6.71 1.22 -0.68
C HIS A 55 6.84 -0.08 -1.49
N THR A 56 5.75 -0.84 -1.63
CA THR A 56 5.76 -2.03 -2.51
C THR A 56 5.92 -1.61 -3.97
N ALA A 57 5.24 -0.54 -4.37
CA ALA A 57 5.32 0.02 -5.70
C ALA A 57 6.72 0.56 -6.00
N ASP A 58 7.28 1.37 -5.10
CA ASP A 58 8.61 1.97 -5.23
C ASP A 58 9.71 0.91 -5.32
N ARG A 59 9.74 -0.07 -4.40
CA ARG A 59 10.76 -1.13 -4.43
C ARG A 59 10.68 -1.98 -5.68
N GLY A 60 9.46 -2.43 -6.05
CA GLY A 60 9.26 -3.27 -7.23
C GLY A 60 9.61 -2.55 -8.53
N TRP A 61 9.30 -1.24 -8.59
CA TRP A 61 9.61 -0.41 -9.74
C TRP A 61 11.10 -0.10 -9.86
N ARG A 62 11.77 0.28 -8.77
CA ARG A 62 13.21 0.57 -8.77
C ARG A 62 14.06 -0.63 -9.18
N ALA A 63 13.66 -1.83 -8.74
CA ALA A 63 14.33 -3.07 -9.15
C ALA A 63 14.34 -3.23 -10.68
N GLN A 64 13.19 -2.99 -11.33
CA GLN A 64 13.06 -3.09 -12.78
C GLN A 64 13.66 -1.88 -13.51
N LEU A 65 13.52 -0.68 -12.94
CA LEU A 65 13.97 0.56 -13.57
C LEU A 65 15.47 0.54 -13.85
N ASN A 66 16.28 0.11 -12.86
CA ASN A 66 17.72 0.05 -13.02
C ASN A 66 18.14 -0.94 -14.11
N GLU A 67 17.50 -2.11 -14.18
CA GLU A 67 17.74 -3.11 -15.21
C GLU A 67 17.40 -2.55 -16.61
N ARG A 68 16.24 -1.91 -16.77
CA ARG A 68 15.80 -1.35 -18.05
C ARG A 68 16.70 -0.20 -18.51
N LEU A 69 17.05 0.69 -17.59
CA LEU A 69 17.97 1.79 -17.88
C LEU A 69 19.36 1.31 -18.28
N ALA A 70 19.83 0.17 -17.74
CA ALA A 70 21.08 -0.46 -18.15
C ALA A 70 20.97 -1.15 -19.52
N ALA A 71 19.83 -1.77 -19.82
CA ALA A 71 19.60 -2.50 -21.06
C ALA A 71 19.43 -1.61 -22.30
N GLY A 72 18.83 -0.41 -22.15
CA GLY A 72 18.54 0.45 -23.30
C GLY A 72 18.19 1.89 -22.94
N GLY A 73 18.68 2.40 -21.81
CA GLY A 73 18.47 3.78 -21.39
C GLY A 73 16.99 4.14 -21.19
N VAL A 74 16.65 5.40 -21.44
CA VAL A 74 15.29 5.93 -21.24
C VAL A 74 14.28 5.23 -22.16
N ALA A 75 14.69 4.88 -23.38
CA ALA A 75 13.83 4.17 -24.34
C ALA A 75 13.33 2.82 -23.81
N ALA A 76 14.19 2.05 -23.16
CA ALA A 76 13.80 0.78 -22.55
C ALA A 76 13.03 0.97 -21.22
N ALA A 77 13.27 2.06 -20.50
CA ALA A 77 12.73 2.29 -19.16
C ALA A 77 11.34 2.95 -19.15
N HIS A 78 11.10 3.95 -20.00
CA HIS A 78 9.89 4.77 -19.92
C HIS A 78 8.55 3.99 -20.01
N PRO A 79 8.43 2.86 -20.73
CA PRO A 79 7.17 2.09 -20.74
C PRO A 79 6.79 1.53 -19.37
N TYR A 80 7.76 1.41 -18.46
CA TYR A 80 7.60 0.85 -17.11
C TYR A 80 7.38 1.92 -16.03
N CYS A 81 7.13 3.18 -16.39
CA CYS A 81 6.90 4.29 -15.46
C CYS A 81 5.51 4.28 -14.78
N GLN A 82 4.93 3.10 -14.56
CA GLN A 82 3.61 2.89 -13.94
C GLN A 82 3.69 1.87 -12.78
N PRO A 83 4.46 2.14 -11.69
CA PRO A 83 4.53 1.31 -10.48
C PRO A 83 3.18 0.82 -9.95
N GLU A 84 2.11 1.61 -10.07
CA GLU A 84 0.77 1.22 -9.63
C GLU A 84 0.20 -0.01 -10.36
N LYS A 85 0.72 -0.34 -11.55
CA LYS A 85 0.30 -1.49 -12.35
C LYS A 85 1.14 -2.74 -12.12
N LEU A 86 2.17 -2.68 -11.26
CA LEU A 86 2.99 -3.84 -10.97
C LEU A 86 2.14 -4.96 -10.33
N PRO A 87 2.36 -6.24 -10.67
CA PRO A 87 1.54 -7.34 -10.16
C PRO A 87 1.46 -7.40 -8.62
N ALA A 88 2.56 -7.15 -7.93
CA ALA A 88 2.60 -7.10 -6.47
C ALA A 88 1.74 -5.95 -5.90
N VAL A 89 1.73 -4.79 -6.57
CA VAL A 89 0.94 -3.62 -6.17
C VAL A 89 -0.54 -3.87 -6.44
N VAL A 90 -0.89 -4.40 -7.62
CA VAL A 90 -2.27 -4.76 -7.96
C VAL A 90 -2.83 -5.81 -7.00
N LYS A 91 -2.02 -6.80 -6.61
CA LYS A 91 -2.40 -7.79 -5.60
C LYS A 91 -2.68 -7.14 -4.25
N LEU A 92 -1.74 -6.33 -3.74
CA LEU A 92 -1.89 -5.67 -2.45
C LEU A 92 -3.05 -4.67 -2.46
N ALA A 93 -3.24 -3.91 -3.55
CA ALA A 93 -4.36 -3.01 -3.72
C ALA A 93 -5.70 -3.76 -3.63
N ARG A 94 -5.79 -4.96 -4.22
CA ARG A 94 -6.99 -5.81 -4.10
C ARG A 94 -7.25 -6.25 -2.66
N GLU A 95 -6.20 -6.68 -1.94
CA GLU A 95 -6.30 -7.08 -0.53
C GLU A 95 -6.75 -5.91 0.37
N LEU A 96 -6.30 -4.71 0.04
CA LEU A 96 -6.66 -3.46 0.74
C LEU A 96 -7.98 -2.83 0.26
N GLU A 97 -8.63 -3.40 -0.76
CA GLU A 97 -9.75 -2.78 -1.48
C GLU A 97 -9.44 -1.32 -1.86
N ALA A 98 -8.23 -1.10 -2.36
CA ALA A 98 -7.65 0.19 -2.71
C ALA A 98 -7.62 0.45 -4.23
N GLN A 99 -7.63 1.72 -4.63
CA GLN A 99 -7.45 2.12 -6.04
C GLN A 99 -6.32 3.16 -6.18
N PRO A 100 -5.05 2.75 -6.00
CA PRO A 100 -3.94 3.69 -6.00
C PRO A 100 -3.75 4.33 -7.38
N THR A 101 -3.60 5.65 -7.39
CA THR A 101 -3.32 6.43 -8.60
C THR A 101 -2.21 7.44 -8.35
N ARG A 102 -1.52 7.83 -9.41
CA ARG A 102 -0.56 8.94 -9.39
C ARG A 102 -0.98 10.03 -10.35
N ALA A 103 -0.92 11.27 -9.88
CA ALA A 103 -1.07 12.45 -10.71
C ALA A 103 0.23 13.27 -10.68
N LEU A 104 0.57 13.90 -11.80
CA LEU A 104 1.67 14.86 -11.84
C LEU A 104 1.24 16.18 -11.21
N VAL A 105 2.19 16.86 -10.59
CA VAL A 105 2.04 18.26 -10.19
C VAL A 105 2.72 19.12 -11.25
N THR A 106 1.95 19.98 -11.90
CA THR A 106 2.43 20.86 -12.97
C THR A 106 2.04 22.30 -12.67
N PRO A 107 2.99 23.25 -12.59
CA PRO A 107 4.44 23.03 -12.68
C PRO A 107 4.98 22.28 -11.45
N ALA A 108 6.08 21.57 -11.62
CA ALA A 108 6.85 21.04 -10.50
C ALA A 108 7.33 22.21 -9.63
N ARG A 109 7.30 22.04 -8.31
CA ARG A 109 7.69 23.07 -7.34
C ARG A 109 8.34 22.44 -6.12
N PHE A 110 9.06 23.23 -5.33
CA PHE A 110 9.57 22.72 -4.06
C PHE A 110 8.42 22.41 -3.09
N ILE A 111 8.63 21.37 -2.29
CA ILE A 111 7.67 20.90 -1.30
C ILE A 111 7.50 21.93 -0.17
N THR A 112 6.28 22.08 0.34
CA THR A 112 5.98 22.88 1.54
C THR A 112 5.35 21.99 2.62
N GLU A 113 5.14 22.53 3.83
CA GLU A 113 4.48 21.78 4.92
C GLU A 113 3.07 21.30 4.53
N ASP A 114 2.36 22.05 3.69
CA ASP A 114 1.02 21.71 3.19
C ASP A 114 0.98 20.44 2.32
N ASP A 115 2.13 20.05 1.75
CA ASP A 115 2.25 18.82 0.97
C ASP A 115 2.49 17.58 1.82
N SER A 116 2.57 17.74 3.15
CA SER A 116 2.63 16.63 4.07
C SER A 116 1.52 15.63 3.78
N VAL A 117 1.80 14.36 4.04
CA VAL A 117 0.85 13.31 3.72
C VAL A 117 -0.46 13.49 4.48
N GLN A 118 -1.56 13.52 3.74
CA GLN A 118 -2.90 13.69 4.28
C GLN A 118 -3.62 12.37 4.38
N THR A 119 -4.33 12.14 5.48
CA THR A 119 -5.19 10.97 5.67
C THR A 119 -6.55 11.46 6.12
N THR A 120 -7.56 11.24 5.29
CA THR A 120 -8.93 11.67 5.56
C THR A 120 -9.89 10.48 5.50
N ARG A 121 -11.07 10.67 6.07
CA ARG A 121 -12.18 9.73 6.03
C ARG A 121 -13.38 10.42 5.42
N PRO A 122 -13.51 10.45 4.07
CA PRO A 122 -14.59 11.17 3.40
C PRO A 122 -15.99 10.66 3.76
N SER A 123 -16.11 9.39 4.14
CA SER A 123 -17.36 8.79 4.60
C SER A 123 -17.10 7.67 5.62
N GLN A 124 -18.14 7.10 6.20
CA GLN A 124 -17.98 6.02 7.18
C GLN A 124 -17.22 4.81 6.60
N ASP A 125 -17.36 4.55 5.30
CA ASP A 125 -16.80 3.35 4.66
C ASP A 125 -15.60 3.62 3.77
N GLN A 126 -15.13 4.86 3.68
CA GLN A 126 -14.03 5.25 2.81
C GLN A 126 -12.93 6.01 3.54
N PHE A 127 -11.70 5.71 3.15
CA PHE A 127 -10.49 6.40 3.54
C PHE A 127 -9.79 6.92 2.29
N LEU A 128 -9.11 8.05 2.42
CA LEU A 128 -8.29 8.63 1.38
C LEU A 128 -6.94 9.01 1.97
N VAL A 129 -5.87 8.44 1.41
CA VAL A 129 -4.50 8.86 1.72
C VAL A 129 -3.91 9.55 0.51
N GLN A 130 -3.30 10.71 0.72
CA GLN A 130 -2.62 11.48 -0.30
C GLN A 130 -1.17 11.73 0.11
N GLU A 131 -0.22 11.20 -0.63
CA GLU A 131 1.21 11.26 -0.32
C GLU A 131 1.99 11.96 -1.44
N PRO A 132 2.88 12.93 -1.14
CA PRO A 132 3.63 13.64 -2.16
C PRO A 132 4.63 12.71 -2.84
N LEU A 133 4.79 12.87 -4.15
CA LEU A 133 5.86 12.26 -4.91
C LEU A 133 6.95 13.31 -5.11
N VAL A 134 8.04 13.18 -4.36
CA VAL A 134 9.17 14.11 -4.36
C VAL A 134 10.35 13.46 -5.06
N LEU A 135 11.04 14.23 -5.90
CA LEU A 135 12.29 13.79 -6.50
C LEU A 135 13.41 13.95 -5.46
N LEU A 136 13.73 12.89 -4.73
CA LEU A 136 14.71 12.96 -3.64
C LEU A 136 16.13 13.26 -4.19
N PRO A 137 16.94 14.05 -3.47
CA PRO A 137 18.31 14.37 -3.91
C PRO A 137 19.23 13.16 -4.07
N THR A 138 18.97 12.07 -3.36
CA THR A 138 19.73 10.82 -3.44
C THR A 138 19.38 9.99 -4.68
N ASP A 139 18.33 10.35 -5.43
CA ASP A 139 17.82 9.55 -6.54
C ASP A 139 18.34 10.04 -7.89
N ALA A 140 19.65 9.88 -8.13
CA ALA A 140 20.27 10.19 -9.42
C ALA A 140 19.58 9.46 -10.60
N THR A 141 19.04 8.27 -10.37
CA THR A 141 18.29 7.50 -11.37
C THR A 141 17.05 8.26 -11.88
N CYS A 142 16.35 8.98 -11.01
CA CYS A 142 15.16 9.74 -11.38
C CYS A 142 15.50 10.90 -12.33
N LEU A 143 16.64 11.56 -12.10
CA LEU A 143 17.10 12.68 -12.93
C LEU A 143 17.45 12.26 -14.37
N ARG A 144 17.80 10.99 -14.61
CA ARG A 144 18.06 10.49 -15.98
C ARG A 144 16.88 10.62 -16.93
N CYS A 145 15.65 10.68 -16.39
CA CYS A 145 14.44 10.92 -17.17
C CYS A 145 13.79 12.27 -16.86
N HIS A 146 13.98 12.79 -15.64
CA HIS A 146 13.22 13.93 -15.14
C HIS A 146 14.04 15.21 -14.93
N GLY A 147 15.37 15.14 -14.99
CA GLY A 147 16.28 16.26 -14.76
C GLY A 147 16.35 17.25 -15.93
N GLN A 148 17.35 18.13 -15.90
CA GLN A 148 17.57 19.14 -16.93
C GLN A 148 17.97 18.49 -18.27
N VAL A 149 17.37 18.97 -19.37
CA VAL A 149 17.72 18.51 -20.72
C VAL A 149 19.12 19.01 -21.07
N GLY A 150 19.99 18.11 -21.51
CA GLY A 150 21.42 18.33 -21.72
C GLY A 150 22.25 17.74 -20.58
N PRO A 151 22.26 18.35 -19.37
CA PRO A 151 23.05 17.85 -18.24
C PRO A 151 22.62 16.46 -17.72
N ASP A 152 21.32 16.25 -17.53
CA ASP A 152 20.79 15.02 -16.91
C ASP A 152 20.09 14.11 -17.92
N VAL A 153 19.32 14.71 -18.84
CA VAL A 153 18.49 14.01 -19.82
C VAL A 153 19.00 14.32 -21.23
N GLN A 154 19.35 13.29 -22.00
CA GLN A 154 19.80 13.49 -23.38
C GLN A 154 18.69 14.12 -24.24
N PRO A 155 19.01 15.02 -25.19
CA PRO A 155 17.99 15.66 -26.03
C PRO A 155 17.11 14.66 -26.80
N ALA A 156 17.68 13.54 -27.23
CA ALA A 156 16.94 12.46 -27.89
C ALA A 156 15.91 11.79 -26.94
N ASP A 157 16.30 11.56 -25.69
CA ASP A 157 15.42 11.00 -24.66
C ASP A 157 14.33 11.98 -24.26
N ALA A 158 14.64 13.27 -24.13
CA ALA A 158 13.66 14.32 -23.87
C ALA A 158 12.60 14.38 -25.00
N LYS A 159 13.03 14.29 -26.26
CA LYS A 159 12.13 14.22 -27.42
C LYS A 159 11.26 12.96 -27.38
N LEU A 160 11.83 11.81 -27.03
CA LEU A 160 11.10 10.55 -26.87
C LEU A 160 10.02 10.65 -25.79
N LEU A 161 10.36 11.21 -24.62
CA LEU A 161 9.43 11.39 -23.52
C LEU A 161 8.29 12.34 -23.90
N ALA A 162 8.60 13.46 -24.56
CA ALA A 162 7.58 14.40 -25.04
C ALA A 162 6.60 13.77 -26.05
N ALA A 163 7.11 12.91 -26.94
CA ALA A 163 6.28 12.18 -27.90
C ALA A 163 5.43 11.09 -27.23
N SER A 164 5.99 10.39 -26.23
CA SER A 164 5.31 9.30 -25.52
C SER A 164 4.25 9.79 -24.54
N TYR A 165 4.40 11.01 -24.04
CA TYR A 165 3.56 11.60 -23.00
C TYR A 165 3.08 13.00 -23.41
N PRO A 166 2.25 13.12 -24.46
CA PRO A 166 1.81 14.42 -24.97
C PRO A 166 1.08 15.23 -23.89
N GLY A 167 1.41 16.51 -23.79
CA GLY A 167 0.85 17.44 -22.81
C GLY A 167 1.37 17.29 -21.38
N LYS A 168 2.33 16.40 -21.13
CA LYS A 168 2.98 16.25 -19.82
C LYS A 168 4.39 16.80 -19.84
N THR A 169 4.68 17.75 -18.96
CA THR A 169 6.06 18.22 -18.72
C THR A 169 6.74 17.23 -17.78
N LEU A 170 7.64 16.40 -18.30
CA LEU A 170 8.32 15.34 -17.54
C LEU A 170 9.80 15.62 -17.28
N THR A 171 10.40 16.60 -17.93
CA THR A 171 11.82 16.97 -17.80
C THR A 171 11.96 18.35 -17.17
N GLY A 172 13.17 18.73 -16.79
CA GLY A 172 13.49 20.04 -16.22
C GLY A 172 13.26 20.12 -14.72
N TYR A 173 13.06 19.00 -14.04
CA TYR A 173 12.90 18.97 -12.59
C TYR A 173 14.24 19.12 -11.87
N GLN A 174 14.16 19.49 -10.60
CA GLN A 174 15.29 19.57 -9.68
C GLN A 174 15.08 18.66 -8.48
N PRO A 175 16.16 18.16 -7.86
CA PRO A 175 16.12 17.54 -6.55
C PRO A 175 15.31 18.36 -5.53
N GLY A 176 14.47 17.68 -4.75
CA GLY A 176 13.60 18.28 -3.73
C GLY A 176 12.26 18.81 -4.25
N GLN A 177 12.01 18.75 -5.57
CA GLN A 177 10.72 19.15 -6.12
C GLN A 177 9.65 18.09 -5.93
N LEU A 178 8.45 18.55 -5.58
CA LEU A 178 7.20 17.84 -5.72
C LEU A 178 6.85 17.73 -7.21
N ILE A 179 6.84 16.51 -7.71
CA ILE A 179 6.60 16.19 -9.13
C ILE A 179 5.25 15.50 -9.34
N GLY A 180 4.65 15.01 -8.26
CA GLY A 180 3.39 14.29 -8.31
C GLY A 180 2.79 14.06 -6.94
N ARG A 181 1.70 13.31 -6.93
CA ARG A 181 1.02 12.87 -5.71
C ARG A 181 0.39 11.51 -5.92
N TRP A 182 0.57 10.63 -4.94
CA TRP A 182 -0.21 9.42 -4.80
C TRP A 182 -1.58 9.76 -4.21
N THR A 183 -2.62 9.14 -4.74
CA THR A 183 -3.97 9.16 -4.18
C THR A 183 -4.42 7.72 -4.00
N VAL A 184 -4.67 7.33 -2.76
CA VAL A 184 -4.99 5.95 -2.36
C VAL A 184 -6.34 5.93 -1.64
N PRO A 185 -7.47 5.90 -2.38
CA PRO A 185 -8.77 5.60 -1.80
C PRO A 185 -8.81 4.12 -1.38
N MET A 186 -9.41 3.85 -0.22
CA MET A 186 -9.56 2.51 0.37
C MET A 186 -10.91 2.37 1.05
N THR A 187 -11.42 1.14 1.15
CA THR A 187 -12.60 0.84 1.95
C THR A 187 -12.25 0.63 3.43
N ARG A 188 -13.24 0.81 4.31
CA ARG A 188 -13.11 0.46 5.74
C ARG A 188 -12.76 -1.01 5.95
N LYS A 189 -13.29 -1.91 5.13
CA LYS A 189 -13.05 -3.36 5.24
C LYS A 189 -11.57 -3.69 5.01
N GLY A 190 -10.99 -3.20 3.91
CA GLY A 190 -9.58 -3.41 3.61
C GLY A 190 -8.66 -2.83 4.69
N VAL A 191 -8.95 -1.61 5.16
CA VAL A 191 -8.20 -0.95 6.23
C VAL A 191 -8.29 -1.71 7.56
N ALA A 192 -9.49 -2.12 7.97
CA ALA A 192 -9.70 -2.82 9.23
C ALA A 192 -9.04 -4.21 9.23
N GLU A 193 -9.11 -4.95 8.13
CA GLU A 193 -8.44 -6.24 7.98
C GLU A 193 -6.92 -6.06 8.05
N PHE A 194 -6.36 -5.10 7.29
CA PHE A 194 -4.93 -4.80 7.32
C PHE A 194 -4.45 -4.39 8.70
N TYR A 195 -5.16 -3.48 9.39
CA TYR A 195 -4.85 -3.07 10.75
C TYR A 195 -4.88 -4.26 11.71
N THR A 196 -5.89 -5.12 11.59
CA THR A 196 -6.02 -6.32 12.41
C THR A 196 -4.83 -7.24 12.20
N GLN A 197 -4.43 -7.51 10.95
CA GLN A 197 -3.25 -8.32 10.61
C GLN A 197 -1.95 -7.73 11.18
N LYS A 198 -1.76 -6.40 11.07
CA LYS A 198 -0.58 -5.70 11.61
C LYS A 198 -0.50 -5.72 13.13
N THR A 199 -1.64 -5.74 13.82
CA THR A 199 -1.73 -5.66 15.28
C THR A 199 -2.09 -6.99 15.96
N ARG A 200 -2.05 -8.11 15.22
CA ARG A 200 -2.25 -9.44 15.83
C ARG A 200 -1.17 -9.69 16.87
N LYS A 201 -1.59 -10.16 18.05
CA LYS A 201 -0.65 -10.58 19.11
C LYS A 201 0.12 -11.83 18.67
N VAL A 202 -0.55 -12.72 17.95
CA VAL A 202 0.03 -13.96 17.42
C VAL A 202 -0.03 -13.89 15.90
N MET A 203 1.14 -13.90 15.25
CA MET A 203 1.18 -13.96 13.79
C MET A 203 0.57 -15.28 13.32
N LYS A 204 -0.34 -15.20 12.33
CA LYS A 204 -0.84 -16.40 11.65
C LYS A 204 0.38 -17.09 11.02
N ARG A 205 0.60 -18.37 11.31
CA ARG A 205 1.65 -19.13 10.62
C ARG A 205 1.42 -18.98 9.13
N ARG A 206 2.39 -18.38 8.44
CA ARG A 206 2.38 -18.39 6.98
C ARG A 206 2.46 -19.86 6.59
N ARG A 207 1.46 -20.36 5.86
CA ARG A 207 1.59 -21.65 5.19
C ARG A 207 2.70 -21.46 4.16
N LEU A 208 3.90 -21.88 4.54
CA LEU A 208 4.93 -22.21 3.58
C LEU A 208 4.36 -23.47 2.93
N TRP A 209 3.91 -23.32 1.68
CA TRP A 209 3.30 -24.36 0.82
C TRP A 209 2.04 -25.05 1.40
#